data_AF-A0A957ZTF6-F1
#
_entry.id   AF-A0A957ZTF6-F1
#
_cell.length_a   1.000
_cell.length_b   1.000
_cell.length_c   1.000
_cell.angle_alpha   90.00
_cell.angle_beta   90.00
_cell.angle_gamma   90.00
#
_symmetry.space_group_name_H-M   'P 1'
#
loop_
_entity.id
_entity.type
_entity.pdbx_description
1 polymer ?
#
loop_
_entity_poly.entity_id
_entity_poly.type
_entity_poly.pdbx_seq_one_letter_code
_entity_poly.pdbx_strand_id
1 'polypeptide(L)' 'RERSLLREFQEYRDSKQKRLKVFRLEAVRAGFKKAWQERDYAAIVDVAAKIPAPILQEDPKLIMWYDVAVTRHQT' A
#
# COMPACT_ATOMS: atom_id res chain seq x y z
N ARG A 1 9.83 4.52 15.23
CA ARG A 1 8.42 4.17 14.94
C ARG A 1 8.19 4.01 13.43
N GLU A 2 8.53 5.01 12.61
CA GLU A 2 8.38 4.93 11.15
C GLU A 2 9.17 3.79 10.49
N ARG A 3 10.42 3.55 10.92
CA ARG A 3 11.22 2.41 10.41
C ARG A 3 10.54 1.04 10.61
N SER A 4 9.83 0.84 11.71
CA SER A 4 9.09 -0.40 11.98
C SER A 4 7.88 -0.54 11.05
N LEU A 5 7.15 0.55 10.84
CA LEU A 5 6.02 0.61 9.91
C LEU A 5 6.42 0.31 8.46
N LEU A 6 7.56 0.87 8.01
CA LEU A 6 8.10 0.61 6.68
C LEU A 6 8.57 -0.84 6.51
N ARG A 7 9.10 -1.46 7.57
CA ARG A 7 9.48 -2.87 7.55
C ARG A 7 8.25 -3.77 7.41
N GLU A 8 7.20 -3.52 8.17
CA GLU A 8 5.92 -4.24 8.04
C GLU A 8 5.34 -4.08 6.62
N PHE A 9 5.41 -2.88 6.03
CA PHE A 9 4.99 -2.67 4.66
C PHE A 9 5.79 -3.48 3.63
N GLN A 10 7.11 -3.58 3.81
CA GLN A 10 7.93 -4.46 2.97
C GLN A 10 7.49 -5.92 3.10
N GLU A 11 7.22 -6.40 4.32
CA GLU A 11 6.70 -7.76 4.51
C GLU A 11 5.36 -7.98 3.80
N TYR A 12 4.49 -6.96 3.74
CA TYR A 12 3.23 -7.03 2.99
C TYR A 12 3.45 -7.10 1.48
N ARG A 13 4.43 -6.35 0.97
CA ARG A 13 4.85 -6.39 -0.44
C ARG A 13 5.44 -7.74 -0.81
N ASP A 14 6.36 -8.26 -0.01
CA ASP A 14 7.03 -9.55 -0.25
C ASP A 14 6.15 -10.76 0.09
N SER A 15 5.04 -10.55 0.82
CA SER A 15 4.09 -11.60 1.15
C SER A 15 3.53 -12.24 -0.11
N LYS A 16 3.67 -13.57 -0.21
CA LYS A 16 3.06 -14.38 -1.27
C LYS A 16 1.54 -14.53 -1.12
N GLN A 17 0.96 -14.01 -0.03
CA GLN A 17 -0.47 -14.07 0.21
C GLN A 17 -1.21 -13.13 -0.74
N LYS A 18 -2.23 -13.66 -1.41
CA LYS A 18 -3.12 -12.87 -2.27
C LYS A 18 -3.93 -11.83 -1.50
N ARG A 19 -4.16 -12.05 -0.20
CA ARG A 19 -4.95 -11.15 0.65
C ARG A 19 -4.39 -11.14 2.07
N LEU A 20 -4.10 -9.95 2.59
CA LEU A 20 -3.64 -9.75 3.96
C LEU A 20 -4.84 -9.79 4.91
N LYS A 21 -4.82 -10.74 5.85
CA LYS A 21 -5.86 -10.85 6.90
C LYS A 21 -5.55 -10.01 8.13
N VAL A 22 -4.27 -9.83 8.44
CA VAL A 22 -3.79 -9.07 9.59
C VAL A 22 -2.73 -8.11 9.09
N PHE A 23 -3.00 -6.81 9.20
CA PHE A 23 -2.07 -5.75 8.83
C PHE A 23 -2.39 -4.49 9.64
N ARG A 24 -1.39 -3.62 9.76
CA ARG A 24 -1.56 -2.31 10.40
C ARG A 24 -1.81 -1.25 9.35
N LEU A 25 -2.92 -0.53 9.46
CA LEU A 25 -3.27 0.55 8.53
C LEU A 25 -2.20 1.66 8.50
N GLU A 26 -1.59 1.97 9.65
CA GLU A 26 -0.49 2.93 9.75
C GLU A 26 0.76 2.49 8.97
N ALA A 27 1.03 1.17 8.92
CA ALA A 27 2.15 0.62 8.16
C ALA A 27 1.89 0.74 6.66
N VAL A 28 0.66 0.44 6.22
CA VAL A 28 0.23 0.66 4.84
C VAL A 28 0.41 2.12 4.48
N ARG A 29 -0.18 3.07 5.24
CA ARG A 29 -0.06 4.52 4.97
C ARG A 29 1.39 4.99 4.88
N ALA A 30 2.25 4.56 5.80
CA ALA A 30 3.66 4.94 5.80
C ALA A 30 4.40 4.41 4.55
N GLY A 31 4.14 3.15 4.20
CA GLY A 31 4.74 2.50 3.03
C GLY A 31 4.27 3.10 1.70
N PHE A 32 2.97 3.32 1.59
CA PHE A 32 2.32 4.04 0.50
C PHE A 32 2.98 5.42 0.30
N LYS A 33 3.35 6.11 1.39
CA LYS A 33 3.88 7.49 1.34
C LYS A 33 5.27 7.48 0.74
N LYS A 34 6.06 6.54 1.23
CA LYS A 34 7.41 6.32 0.77
C LYS A 34 7.43 5.88 -0.70
N ALA A 35 6.61 4.88 -1.05
CA ALA A 35 6.49 4.40 -2.42
C ALA A 35 6.06 5.52 -3.38
N TRP A 36 5.14 6.39 -2.96
CA TRP A 36 4.75 7.57 -3.74
C TRP A 36 5.90 8.56 -3.95
N GLN A 37 6.68 8.85 -2.89
CA GLN A 37 7.86 9.72 -2.98
C GLN A 37 8.96 9.12 -3.88
N GLU A 38 9.13 7.80 -3.84
CA GLU A 38 10.09 7.04 -4.66
C GLU A 38 9.56 6.77 -6.07
N ARG A 39 8.32 7.19 -6.38
CA ARG A 39 7.61 6.91 -7.64
C ARG A 39 7.44 5.42 -7.94
N ASP A 40 7.48 4.58 -6.91
CA ASP A 40 7.23 3.14 -6.99
C ASP A 40 5.71 2.87 -6.93
N TYR A 41 5.02 3.23 -8.01
CA TYR A 41 3.58 3.03 -8.13
C TYR A 41 3.19 1.55 -8.17
N ALA A 42 4.08 0.70 -8.70
CA ALA A 42 3.86 -0.75 -8.73
C ALA A 42 3.70 -1.32 -7.32
N ALA A 43 4.55 -0.89 -6.36
CA ALA A 43 4.43 -1.30 -4.96
C ALA A 43 3.08 -0.94 -4.34
N ILE A 44 2.57 0.26 -4.66
CA ILE A 44 1.28 0.74 -4.15
C ILE A 44 0.16 -0.16 -4.69
N VAL A 45 0.15 -0.43 -6.00
CA VAL A 45 -0.87 -1.29 -6.63
C VAL A 45 -0.80 -2.73 -6.10
N ASP A 46 0.39 -3.32 -6.00
CA ASP A 46 0.59 -4.68 -5.50
C ASP A 46 0.10 -4.86 -4.07
N VAL A 47 0.43 -3.91 -3.18
CA VAL A 47 -0.01 -4.00 -1.77
C VAL A 47 -1.48 -3.66 -1.64
N ALA A 48 -1.99 -2.67 -2.40
CA ALA A 48 -3.43 -2.35 -2.42
C ALA A 48 -4.28 -3.55 -2.86
N ALA A 49 -3.83 -4.31 -3.87
CA ALA A 49 -4.53 -5.50 -4.35
C ALA A 49 -4.66 -6.61 -3.27
N LYS A 50 -3.74 -6.63 -2.28
CA LYS A 50 -3.78 -7.57 -1.15
C LYS A 50 -4.65 -7.07 -0.01
N ILE A 51 -5.00 -5.79 0.03
CA ILE A 51 -5.82 -5.18 1.08
C ILE A 51 -7.30 -5.36 0.72
N PRO A 52 -8.17 -5.73 1.68
CA PRO A 52 -9.61 -5.73 1.45
C PRO A 52 -10.11 -4.35 0.99
N ALA A 53 -10.82 -4.30 -0.14
CA ALA A 53 -11.47 -3.09 -0.65
C ALA A 53 -12.21 -2.24 0.40
N PRO A 54 -13.02 -2.79 1.33
CA PRO A 54 -13.68 -1.95 2.35
C PRO A 54 -12.68 -1.18 3.22
N ILE A 55 -11.56 -1.80 3.62
CA ILE A 55 -10.54 -1.13 4.44
C ILE A 55 -9.79 -0.05 3.65
N LEU A 56 -9.56 -0.30 2.36
CA LEU A 56 -8.95 0.70 1.47
C LEU A 56 -9.89 1.91 1.31
N GLN A 57 -11.19 1.66 1.17
CA GLN A 57 -12.23 2.69 1.01
C GLN A 57 -12.51 3.48 2.30
N GLU A 58 -12.21 2.93 3.47
CA GLU A 58 -12.32 3.66 4.74
C GLU A 58 -11.29 4.79 4.88
N ASP A 59 -10.20 4.75 4.09
CA ASP A 59 -9.15 5.77 4.15
C ASP A 59 -9.03 6.58 2.85
N PRO A 60 -9.41 7.87 2.84
CA PRO A 60 -9.37 8.67 1.62
C PRO A 60 -7.96 8.91 1.07
N LYS A 61 -6.89 8.80 1.90
CA LYS A 61 -5.51 8.95 1.42
C LYS A 61 -5.04 7.69 0.70
N LEU A 62 -5.42 6.51 1.18
CA LEU A 62 -5.12 5.25 0.53
C LEU A 62 -5.82 5.15 -0.83
N ILE A 63 -7.08 5.57 -0.92
CA ILE A 63 -7.82 5.68 -2.19
C ILE A 63 -7.06 6.59 -3.15
N MET A 64 -6.74 7.82 -2.72
CA MET A 64 -6.05 8.79 -3.56
C MET A 64 -4.75 8.23 -4.14
N TRP A 65 -3.91 7.59 -3.34
CA TRP A 65 -2.64 7.08 -3.85
C TRP A 65 -2.81 5.83 -4.70
N TYR A 66 -3.77 4.98 -4.38
CA TYR A 66 -4.11 3.84 -5.23
C TYR A 66 -4.58 4.30 -6.61
N ASP A 67 -5.56 5.22 -6.69
CA ASP A 67 -6.09 5.69 -7.97
C ASP A 67 -5.02 6.30 -8.87
N VAL A 68 -4.16 7.15 -8.28
CA VAL A 68 -3.10 7.79 -9.06
C VAL A 68 -1.99 6.80 -9.40
N ALA A 69 -1.66 5.85 -8.53
CA ALA A 69 -0.71 4.80 -8.82
C ALA A 69 -1.19 3.87 -9.94
N VAL A 70 -2.47 3.47 -9.93
CA VAL A 70 -3.09 2.66 -11.01
C VAL A 70 -3.01 3.41 -12.34
N THR A 71 -3.39 4.68 -12.35
CA THR A 71 -3.32 5.52 -13.56
C THR A 71 -1.89 5.61 -14.09
N ARG A 72 -0.90 5.81 -13.21
CA ARG A 72 0.52 5.94 -13.60
C ARG A 72 1.21 4.61 -13.91
N HIS A 73 0.69 3.50 -13.41
CA HIS A 73 1.23 2.17 -13.68
C HIS A 73 0.81 1.65 -15.07
N GLN A 74 -0.33 2.12 -15.60
CA GLN A 74 -0.85 1.72 -16.91
C GLN A 74 -0.32 2.55 -18.09
N THR A 75 0.47 3.60 -17.84
CA THR A 75 1.05 4.47 -18.87
C THR A 75 2.55 4.23 -18.99
#